data_AF-A0ABD3MW13-F1
#
_entry.id   AF-A0ABD3MW13-F1
#
_cell.length_a   1.000
_cell.length_b   1.000
_cell.length_c   1.000
_cell.angle_alpha   90.00
_cell.angle_beta   90.00
_cell.angle_gamma   90.00
#
_symmetry.space_group_name_H-M   'P 1'
#
loop_
_entity.id
_entity.type
_entity.pdbx_description
1 polymer ?
#
loop_
_entity_poly.entity_id
_entity_poly.type
_entity_poly.pdbx_seq_one_letter_code
_entity_poly.pdbx_strand_id
1 'polypeptide(L)'
;MPKREAKPRFPESYRVPHNALMMMVMKRLLLALCLAAAVLTAMAVAGAGVGEATIDANGNVVTADGGVDPSIPPNEQLSITITNKSPYRIDLYYDDGDYGQFMSIIEKNDDTSLKSYIGHSFFVTRHGVKEGLFADPGTDHEKRLTFKVGLRDQIFVVPENSAPSANPCQDRFGICKTQAKTGGCGRSPGWMIVHCCESCDPHLNSSVLIDPKKRCSKEHLKTPENVWKPGDLNKLFAGWATDDSLKETYGLEVISSPEPQKYGATWENATDGSPWVVVFDNFLTDDEVRDLIRGGEIEGYERSTDQGATNELGEMEKVVSTTRTSANAWCTTKCERLAGVKSATKKIEAITG
;
A
#
# COMPACT_ATOMS: atom_id res chain seq x y z
N MET A 1 -17.43 -61.99 -7.40
CA MET A 1 -17.68 -61.74 -5.96
C MET A 1 -17.75 -60.23 -5.75
N PRO A 2 -18.92 -59.62 -5.54
CA PRO A 2 -19.01 -58.20 -5.21
C PRO A 2 -18.99 -58.00 -3.69
N LYS A 3 -18.11 -57.10 -3.23
CA LYS A 3 -17.99 -56.68 -1.83
C LYS A 3 -19.20 -55.82 -1.44
N ARG A 4 -19.85 -56.16 -0.32
CA ARG A 4 -20.93 -55.40 0.31
C ARG A 4 -20.38 -54.15 0.99
N GLU A 5 -20.96 -52.99 0.68
CA GLU A 5 -20.78 -51.73 1.40
C GLU A 5 -21.56 -51.76 2.72
N ALA A 6 -20.93 -51.33 3.81
CA ALA A 6 -21.53 -51.19 5.13
C ALA A 6 -21.91 -49.71 5.37
N LYS A 7 -23.19 -49.46 5.68
CA LYS A 7 -23.70 -48.16 6.14
C LYS A 7 -23.22 -47.85 7.58
N PRO A 8 -22.84 -46.60 7.90
CA PRO A 8 -22.63 -46.19 9.28
C PRO A 8 -23.95 -45.89 10.01
N ARG A 9 -24.04 -46.36 11.26
CA ARG A 9 -25.09 -46.08 12.24
C ARG A 9 -24.83 -44.73 12.92
N PHE A 10 -25.83 -43.86 12.96
CA PHE A 10 -25.84 -42.67 13.81
C PHE A 10 -26.26 -43.04 15.24
N PRO A 11 -25.64 -42.49 16.29
CA PRO A 11 -26.12 -42.65 17.65
C PRO A 11 -27.16 -41.59 18.04
N GLU A 12 -28.07 -42.04 18.89
CA GLU A 12 -29.21 -41.37 19.49
C GLU A 12 -28.88 -40.17 20.40
N SER A 13 -29.72 -39.14 20.28
CA SER A 13 -30.24 -38.23 21.31
C SER A 13 -29.31 -37.75 22.44
N TYR A 14 -28.88 -36.49 22.35
CA TYR A 14 -28.53 -35.67 23.51
C TYR A 14 -29.77 -34.90 24.00
N ARG A 15 -30.30 -35.25 25.17
CA ARG A 15 -31.25 -34.41 25.92
C ARG A 15 -30.46 -33.37 26.71
N VAL A 16 -30.73 -32.09 26.46
CA VAL A 16 -30.20 -30.97 27.26
C VAL A 16 -31.10 -30.79 28.50
N PRO A 17 -30.54 -30.70 29.72
CA PRO A 17 -31.33 -30.47 30.92
C PRO A 17 -31.89 -29.04 30.95
N HIS A 18 -33.17 -28.92 31.35
CA HIS A 18 -34.00 -27.71 31.37
C HIS A 18 -33.48 -26.54 32.25
N ASN A 19 -32.33 -26.68 32.91
CA ASN A 19 -31.77 -25.66 33.81
C ASN A 19 -30.63 -24.84 33.19
N ALA A 20 -30.20 -25.12 31.95
CA ALA A 20 -29.17 -24.34 31.27
C ALA A 20 -29.69 -23.05 30.61
N LEU A 21 -30.99 -22.99 30.29
CA LEU A 21 -31.59 -21.85 29.58
C LEU A 21 -31.76 -20.62 30.49
N MET A 22 -32.06 -20.83 31.77
CA MET A 22 -32.31 -19.72 32.70
C MET A 22 -31.01 -19.00 33.11
N MET A 23 -29.89 -19.72 33.22
CA MET A 23 -28.57 -19.11 33.48
C MET A 23 -28.01 -18.34 32.28
N MET A 24 -28.34 -18.73 31.04
CA MET A 24 -27.92 -17.97 29.85
C MET A 24 -28.69 -16.65 29.68
N VAL A 25 -29.98 -16.60 30.05
CA VAL A 25 -30.77 -15.36 29.97
C VAL A 25 -30.32 -14.36 31.03
N MET A 26 -30.02 -14.79 32.25
CA MET A 26 -29.52 -13.90 33.31
C MET A 26 -28.11 -13.36 33.03
N LYS A 27 -27.22 -14.17 32.44
CA LYS A 27 -25.88 -13.71 32.02
C LYS A 27 -25.95 -12.66 30.90
N ARG A 28 -26.89 -12.82 29.95
CA ARG A 28 -27.10 -11.85 28.86
C ARG A 28 -27.77 -10.56 29.35
N LEU A 29 -28.65 -10.64 30.35
CA LEU A 29 -29.27 -9.46 30.96
C LEU A 29 -28.26 -8.66 31.83
N LEU A 30 -27.39 -9.35 32.59
CA LEU A 30 -26.31 -8.67 33.33
C LEU A 30 -25.23 -8.10 32.41
N LEU A 31 -24.87 -8.77 31.30
CA LEU A 31 -23.96 -8.20 30.31
C LEU A 31 -24.57 -6.96 29.63
N ALA A 32 -25.86 -6.99 29.30
CA ALA A 32 -26.57 -5.85 28.71
C ALA A 32 -26.68 -4.64 29.68
N LEU A 33 -26.85 -4.89 30.98
CA LEU A 33 -26.84 -3.83 32.01
C LEU A 33 -25.44 -3.26 32.28
N CYS A 34 -24.39 -4.09 32.22
CA CYS A 34 -23.00 -3.60 32.31
C CYS A 34 -22.56 -2.85 31.05
N LEU A 35 -23.03 -3.23 29.86
CA LEU A 35 -22.81 -2.48 28.61
C LEU A 35 -23.60 -1.15 28.61
N ALA A 36 -24.81 -1.11 29.15
CA ALA A 36 -25.57 0.14 29.28
C ALA A 36 -24.93 1.14 30.28
N ALA A 37 -24.27 0.65 31.34
CA ALA A 37 -23.56 1.50 32.29
C ALA A 37 -22.20 2.00 31.76
N ALA A 38 -21.54 1.27 30.86
CA ALA A 38 -20.32 1.71 30.19
C ALA A 38 -20.58 2.66 29.00
N VAL A 39 -21.78 2.64 28.44
CA VAL A 39 -22.19 3.52 27.32
C VAL A 39 -22.67 4.90 27.81
N LEU A 40 -22.93 5.10 29.11
CA LEU A 40 -23.34 6.40 29.66
C LEU A 40 -22.21 7.33 30.14
N THR A 41 -20.93 6.94 30.02
CA THR A 41 -19.77 7.79 30.36
C THR A 41 -18.84 8.09 29.20
N ALA A 42 -19.25 7.77 27.96
CA ALA A 42 -18.54 8.14 26.73
C ALA A 42 -19.45 8.92 25.78
N MET A 43 -20.18 9.91 26.30
CA MET A 43 -20.76 10.94 25.45
C MET A 43 -19.68 11.96 25.09
N ALA A 44 -19.14 11.79 23.88
CA ALA A 44 -18.84 12.83 22.91
C ALA A 44 -18.45 14.22 23.47
N VAL A 45 -17.15 14.46 23.57
CA VAL A 45 -16.57 15.71 23.04
C VAL A 45 -16.26 15.44 21.56
N ALA A 46 -17.32 15.34 20.76
CA ALA A 46 -17.23 15.52 19.32
C ALA A 46 -17.71 16.95 19.06
N GLY A 47 -16.81 17.84 18.64
CA GLY A 47 -17.18 19.17 18.19
C GLY A 47 -17.44 20.22 19.28
N ALA A 48 -16.53 20.39 20.23
CA ALA A 48 -16.28 21.73 20.77
C ALA A 48 -14.95 22.18 20.18
N GLY A 49 -15.00 23.17 19.28
CA GLY A 49 -13.80 23.76 18.70
C GLY A 49 -12.91 24.29 19.81
N VAL A 50 -11.87 23.53 20.17
CA VAL A 50 -10.70 24.09 20.81
C VAL A 50 -10.10 24.98 19.74
N GLY A 51 -10.37 26.28 19.83
CA GLY A 51 -10.00 27.19 18.75
C GLY A 51 -8.50 27.09 18.44
N GLU A 52 -8.21 27.11 17.15
CA GLU A 52 -6.89 26.84 16.62
C GLU A 52 -5.94 27.95 17.09
N ALA A 53 -4.90 27.60 17.85
CA ALA A 53 -3.85 28.58 18.11
C ALA A 53 -3.02 28.77 16.83
N THR A 54 -2.72 30.02 16.47
CA THR A 54 -1.96 30.38 15.27
C THR A 54 -0.77 31.27 15.62
N ILE A 55 0.15 31.47 14.70
CA ILE A 55 1.25 32.43 14.87
C ILE A 55 0.89 33.69 14.08
N ASP A 56 0.87 34.85 14.75
CA ASP A 56 0.62 36.13 14.09
C ASP A 56 1.84 36.60 13.26
N ALA A 57 1.69 37.72 12.54
CA ALA A 57 2.77 38.30 11.73
C ALA A 57 3.99 38.75 12.55
N ASN A 58 3.86 38.86 13.88
CA ASN A 58 4.92 39.24 14.81
C ASN A 58 5.55 38.03 15.51
N GLY A 59 5.11 36.81 15.17
CA GLY A 59 5.60 35.58 15.77
C GLY A 59 4.92 35.22 17.09
N ASN A 60 3.84 35.88 17.51
CA ASN A 60 3.18 35.54 18.77
C ASN A 60 2.19 34.39 18.60
N VAL A 61 2.07 33.54 19.62
CA VAL A 61 1.04 32.50 19.69
C VAL A 61 -0.30 33.18 20.03
N VAL A 62 -1.23 33.14 19.08
CA VAL A 62 -2.60 33.62 19.23
C VAL A 62 -3.49 32.43 19.55
N THR A 63 -4.13 32.42 20.72
CA THR A 63 -5.05 31.37 21.16
C THR A 63 -6.41 31.44 20.46
N ALA A 64 -7.22 30.41 20.66
CA ALA A 64 -8.61 30.26 20.18
C ALA A 64 -9.50 31.52 20.29
N ASP A 65 -9.32 32.27 21.37
CA ASP A 65 -10.08 33.46 21.76
C ASP A 65 -9.46 34.77 21.23
N GLY A 66 -8.41 34.68 20.40
CA GLY A 66 -7.69 35.83 19.85
C GLY A 66 -6.74 36.49 20.85
N GLY A 67 -6.55 35.89 22.03
CA GLY A 67 -5.54 36.31 23.00
C GLY A 67 -4.14 35.92 22.53
N VAL A 68 -3.12 36.69 22.91
CA VAL A 68 -1.74 36.23 22.78
C VAL A 68 -1.39 35.44 24.03
N ASP A 69 -0.93 34.20 23.89
CA ASP A 69 -0.33 33.43 24.99
C ASP A 69 1.19 33.64 24.99
N PRO A 70 1.73 34.56 25.80
CA PRO A 70 3.17 34.82 25.87
C PRO A 70 3.94 33.66 26.53
N SER A 71 3.26 32.66 27.10
CA SER A 71 3.88 31.56 27.82
C SER A 71 4.43 30.46 26.92
N ILE A 72 4.09 30.47 25.63
CA ILE A 72 4.57 29.48 24.66
C ILE A 72 5.48 30.18 23.64
N PRO A 73 6.81 29.99 23.71
CA PRO A 73 7.72 30.47 22.69
C PRO A 73 7.37 29.87 21.31
N PRO A 74 7.53 30.63 20.21
CA PRO A 74 7.16 30.18 18.87
C PRO A 74 7.99 28.98 18.38
N ASN A 75 9.17 28.81 18.97
CA ASN A 75 10.10 27.70 18.71
C ASN A 75 10.05 26.62 19.80
N GLU A 76 9.08 26.65 20.71
CA GLU A 76 8.90 25.59 21.69
C GLU A 76 8.49 24.30 21.00
N GLN A 77 9.21 23.24 21.32
CA GLN A 77 8.85 21.90 20.87
C GLN A 77 7.76 21.33 21.79
N LEU A 78 6.57 21.11 21.23
CA LEU A 78 5.40 20.61 21.93
C LEU A 78 5.29 19.09 21.81
N SER A 79 4.80 18.44 22.88
CA SER A 79 4.38 17.05 22.83
C SER A 79 2.93 16.99 22.36
N ILE A 80 2.64 16.16 21.36
CA ILE A 80 1.26 15.84 20.96
C ILE A 80 1.06 14.33 20.98
N THR A 81 -0.18 13.91 21.23
CA THR A 81 -0.59 12.50 21.18
C THR A 81 -1.71 12.35 20.16
N ILE A 82 -1.65 11.33 19.33
CA ILE A 82 -2.68 11.01 18.36
C ILE A 82 -3.19 9.60 18.65
N THR A 83 -4.48 9.48 18.96
CA THR A 83 -5.15 8.22 19.27
C THR A 83 -6.02 7.78 18.09
N ASN A 84 -5.78 6.58 17.60
CA ASN A 84 -6.54 6.01 16.51
C ASN A 84 -7.72 5.17 17.02
N LYS A 85 -8.93 5.71 17.00
CA LYS A 85 -10.16 4.92 17.27
C LYS A 85 -10.84 4.42 16.00
N SER A 86 -10.34 4.76 14.81
CA SER A 86 -10.93 4.32 13.55
C SER A 86 -10.84 2.78 13.42
N PRO A 87 -11.67 2.15 12.57
CA PRO A 87 -11.57 0.73 12.31
C PRO A 87 -10.34 0.36 11.46
N TYR A 88 -9.55 1.34 11.02
CA TYR A 88 -8.41 1.17 10.12
C TYR A 88 -7.09 1.29 10.86
N ARG A 89 -6.07 0.63 10.31
CA ARG A 89 -4.67 1.00 10.51
C ARG A 89 -4.38 2.27 9.71
N ILE A 90 -3.69 3.25 10.30
CA ILE A 90 -3.50 4.56 9.68
C ILE A 90 -2.03 4.95 9.56
N ASP A 91 -1.73 5.73 8.53
CA ASP A 91 -0.47 6.44 8.36
C ASP A 91 -0.67 7.90 8.74
N LEU A 92 0.21 8.41 9.59
CA LEU A 92 0.26 9.81 9.99
C LEU A 92 1.29 10.56 9.16
N TYR A 93 0.88 11.72 8.62
CA TYR A 93 1.74 12.59 7.85
C TYR A 93 1.78 14.00 8.44
N TYR A 94 2.96 14.60 8.48
CA TYR A 94 3.12 16.04 8.62
C TYR A 94 2.76 16.71 7.29
N ASP A 95 1.90 17.71 7.33
CA ASP A 95 1.49 18.49 6.17
C ASP A 95 2.53 19.57 5.87
N ASP A 96 3.35 19.31 4.86
CA ASP A 96 4.36 20.24 4.35
C ASP A 96 3.83 21.12 3.20
N GLY A 97 2.52 21.06 2.90
CA GLY A 97 1.90 21.73 1.77
C GLY A 97 2.13 21.03 0.42
N ASP A 98 2.87 19.91 0.41
CA ASP A 98 3.18 19.13 -0.79
C ASP A 98 2.49 17.74 -0.71
N TYR A 99 3.28 16.66 -0.61
CA TYR A 99 2.81 15.28 -0.50
C TYR A 99 2.61 14.83 0.95
N GLY A 100 3.05 15.63 1.92
CA GLY A 100 3.18 15.28 3.32
C GLY A 100 4.38 14.39 3.61
N GLN A 101 4.96 14.55 4.80
CA GLN A 101 6.07 13.73 5.29
C GLN A 101 5.55 12.65 6.23
N PHE A 102 5.90 11.40 5.94
CA PHE A 102 5.50 10.26 6.78
C PHE A 102 6.12 10.38 8.17
N MET A 103 5.29 10.22 9.21
CA MET A 103 5.70 10.34 10.60
C MET A 103 5.64 9.00 11.35
N SER A 104 4.51 8.30 11.25
CA SER A 104 4.27 7.07 12.02
C SER A 104 3.12 6.25 11.44
N ILE A 105 3.09 4.97 11.79
CA ILE A 105 1.93 4.09 11.61
C ILE A 105 1.26 3.92 12.97
N ILE A 106 -0.07 4.03 13.02
CA ILE A 106 -0.85 3.85 14.26
C ILE A 106 -1.84 2.71 14.04
N GLU A 107 -1.73 1.66 14.86
CA GLU A 107 -2.66 0.52 14.81
C GLU A 107 -4.06 0.93 15.30
N LYS A 108 -5.04 0.06 15.06
CA LYS A 108 -6.41 0.27 15.56
C LYS A 108 -6.42 0.27 17.08
N ASN A 109 -7.10 1.25 17.68
CA ASN A 109 -7.20 1.46 19.13
C ASN A 109 -5.86 1.68 19.82
N ASP A 110 -4.87 2.16 19.08
CA ASP A 110 -3.54 2.48 19.58
C ASP A 110 -3.30 4.00 19.56
N ASP A 111 -2.22 4.46 20.18
CA ASP A 111 -1.80 5.85 20.16
C ASP A 111 -0.31 6.01 19.86
N THR A 112 0.05 7.21 19.41
CA THR A 112 1.45 7.60 19.24
C THR A 112 1.66 9.00 19.77
N SER A 113 2.85 9.25 20.30
CA SER A 113 3.25 10.58 20.76
C SER A 113 4.46 11.05 19.99
N LEU A 114 4.42 12.30 19.54
CA LEU A 114 5.51 12.90 18.77
C LEU A 114 5.77 14.34 19.21
N LYS A 115 6.93 14.84 18.82
CA LYS A 115 7.34 16.22 19.06
C LYS A 115 7.07 17.08 17.83
N SER A 116 6.42 18.22 18.02
CA SER A 116 6.03 19.14 16.95
C SER A 116 6.16 20.60 17.40
N TYR A 117 5.75 21.55 16.56
CA TYR A 117 5.75 22.98 16.84
C TYR A 117 4.37 23.58 16.59
N ILE A 118 4.10 24.77 17.13
CA ILE A 118 2.86 25.48 16.87
C ILE A 118 2.71 25.76 15.38
N GLY A 119 1.48 25.64 14.88
CA GLY A 119 1.13 25.85 13.48
C GLY A 119 1.41 24.65 12.57
N HIS A 120 2.15 23.65 13.05
CA HIS A 120 2.28 22.39 12.32
C HIS A 120 0.91 21.73 12.15
N SER A 121 0.68 21.21 10.96
CA SER A 121 -0.54 20.48 10.62
C SER A 121 -0.19 19.05 10.26
N PHE A 122 -1.09 18.13 10.58
CA PHE A 122 -0.96 16.72 10.23
C PHE A 122 -2.24 16.23 9.58
N PHE A 123 -2.15 15.19 8.77
CA PHE A 123 -3.31 14.48 8.25
C PHE A 123 -3.08 12.97 8.35
N VAL A 124 -4.17 12.22 8.29
CA VAL A 124 -4.12 10.76 8.35
C VAL A 124 -4.70 10.14 7.10
N THR A 125 -4.09 9.04 6.68
CA THR A 125 -4.59 8.19 5.60
C THR A 125 -4.75 6.77 6.08
N ARG A 126 -5.53 5.95 5.38
CA ARG A 126 -5.44 4.50 5.52
C ARG A 126 -4.02 4.05 5.19
N HIS A 127 -3.54 3.11 6.00
CA HIS A 127 -2.23 2.50 5.80
C HIS A 127 -2.10 1.92 4.38
N GLY A 128 -0.99 2.22 3.71
CA GLY A 128 -0.58 1.55 2.47
C GLY A 128 -1.27 2.02 1.17
N VAL A 129 -2.38 2.75 1.22
CA VAL A 129 -3.12 3.23 0.02
C VAL A 129 -3.26 4.75 -0.09
N LYS A 130 -2.65 5.52 0.83
CA LYS A 130 -2.68 7.01 0.85
C LYS A 130 -4.09 7.61 0.63
N GLU A 131 -5.11 6.91 1.09
CA GLU A 131 -6.51 7.33 1.02
C GLU A 131 -6.85 8.09 2.30
N GLY A 132 -7.19 9.38 2.19
CA GLY A 132 -7.47 10.23 3.34
C GLY A 132 -8.65 9.73 4.16
N LEU A 133 -8.59 9.89 5.48
CA LEU A 133 -9.73 9.62 6.36
C LEU A 133 -10.51 10.90 6.65
N PHE A 134 -11.83 10.75 6.71
CA PHE A 134 -12.79 11.82 6.91
C PHE A 134 -13.66 11.52 8.12
N ALA A 135 -14.01 12.56 8.88
CA ALA A 135 -15.10 12.49 9.85
C ALA A 135 -16.44 12.57 9.10
N ASP A 136 -17.41 11.77 9.55
CA ASP A 136 -18.79 11.75 9.01
C ASP A 136 -18.90 11.65 7.48
N PRO A 137 -18.22 10.69 6.82
CA PRO A 137 -18.21 10.59 5.36
C PRO A 137 -19.60 10.31 4.79
N GLY A 138 -19.89 10.90 3.63
CA GLY A 138 -21.19 10.83 2.97
C GLY A 138 -22.28 11.72 3.57
N THR A 139 -21.92 12.60 4.50
CA THR A 139 -22.81 13.62 5.07
C THR A 139 -22.41 15.03 4.61
N ASP A 140 -23.30 16.01 4.80
CA ASP A 140 -22.99 17.43 4.57
C ASP A 140 -21.88 17.96 5.50
N HIS A 141 -21.47 17.18 6.51
CA HIS A 141 -20.42 17.50 7.46
C HIS A 141 -19.10 16.76 7.18
N GLU A 142 -19.01 16.05 6.04
CA GLU A 142 -17.81 15.33 5.66
C GLU A 142 -16.58 16.27 5.68
N LYS A 143 -15.61 15.96 6.54
CA LYS A 143 -14.39 16.77 6.68
C LYS A 143 -13.17 15.88 6.81
N ARG A 144 -12.15 16.19 6.00
CA ARG A 144 -10.85 15.51 6.07
C ARG A 144 -10.25 15.71 7.46
N LEU A 145 -9.79 14.61 8.05
CA LEU A 145 -9.12 14.65 9.34
C LEU A 145 -7.76 15.33 9.19
N THR A 146 -7.67 16.50 9.81
CA THR A 146 -6.47 17.32 9.89
C THR A 146 -6.28 17.76 11.34
N PHE A 147 -5.05 17.70 11.83
CA PHE A 147 -4.70 17.99 13.21
C PHE A 147 -3.73 19.15 13.25
N LYS A 148 -4.16 20.30 13.79
CA LYS A 148 -3.32 21.49 13.90
C LYS A 148 -2.82 21.64 15.32
N VAL A 149 -1.50 21.73 15.47
CA VAL A 149 -0.84 21.89 16.76
C VAL A 149 -0.94 23.34 17.20
N GLY A 150 -1.55 23.55 18.37
CA GLY A 150 -1.72 24.88 18.95
C GLY A 150 -1.46 24.98 20.45
N LEU A 151 -1.46 23.87 21.20
CA LEU A 151 -1.33 23.87 22.66
C LEU A 151 -0.37 22.74 23.11
N ARG A 152 0.17 22.87 24.33
CA ARG A 152 0.93 21.79 25.00
C ARG A 152 0.03 20.58 25.23
N ASP A 153 0.63 19.39 25.11
CA ASP A 153 0.01 18.10 25.44
C ASP A 153 -1.35 17.85 24.77
N GLN A 154 -1.51 18.37 23.55
CA GLN A 154 -2.73 18.16 22.77
C GLN A 154 -2.91 16.69 22.40
N ILE A 155 -4.14 16.23 22.59
CA ILE A 155 -4.57 14.89 22.20
C ILE A 155 -5.53 15.02 21.02
N PHE A 156 -5.14 14.47 19.89
CA PHE A 156 -5.99 14.33 18.72
C PHE A 156 -6.57 12.92 18.67
N VAL A 157 -7.86 12.81 18.33
CA VAL A 157 -8.54 11.53 18.21
C VAL A 157 -9.01 11.36 16.78
N VAL A 158 -8.65 10.24 16.15
CA VAL A 158 -9.23 9.77 14.90
C VAL A 158 -10.52 9.01 15.25
N PRO A 159 -11.72 9.53 14.94
CA PRO A 159 -12.99 8.95 15.39
C PRO A 159 -13.28 7.52 14.90
N GLU A 160 -14.15 6.80 15.61
CA GLU A 160 -14.60 5.44 15.23
C GLU A 160 -15.37 5.39 13.92
N ASN A 161 -16.07 6.46 13.57
CA ASN A 161 -16.80 6.60 12.31
C ASN A 161 -15.93 7.15 11.16
N SER A 162 -14.61 7.28 11.36
CA SER A 162 -13.73 7.75 10.30
C SER A 162 -13.66 6.73 9.18
N ALA A 163 -13.88 7.16 7.95
CA ALA A 163 -13.76 6.33 6.76
C ALA A 163 -13.29 7.17 5.55
N PRO A 164 -12.92 6.52 4.43
CA PRO A 164 -12.67 7.22 3.18
C PRO A 164 -13.84 8.10 2.75
N SER A 165 -13.54 9.13 1.96
CA SER A 165 -14.57 10.01 1.40
C SER A 165 -15.60 9.23 0.59
N ALA A 166 -16.87 9.66 0.64
CA ALA A 166 -17.89 9.17 -0.27
C ALA A 166 -17.71 9.72 -1.71
N ASN A 167 -16.96 10.81 -1.89
CA ASN A 167 -16.53 11.30 -3.20
C ASN A 167 -15.15 10.70 -3.54
N PRO A 168 -15.06 9.71 -4.45
CA PRO A 168 -13.79 9.09 -4.80
C PRO A 168 -12.85 10.02 -5.59
N CYS A 169 -13.39 11.07 -6.23
CA CYS A 169 -12.60 12.01 -7.01
C CYS A 169 -12.29 13.26 -6.18
N GLN A 170 -11.17 13.21 -5.47
CA GLN A 170 -10.67 14.31 -4.64
C GLN A 170 -9.17 14.51 -4.83
N ASP A 171 -8.69 15.74 -4.61
CA ASP A 171 -7.27 16.01 -4.46
C ASP A 171 -6.79 15.55 -3.08
N ARG A 172 -5.88 14.57 -3.06
CA ARG A 172 -5.35 14.01 -1.83
C ARG A 172 -4.17 14.80 -1.26
N PHE A 173 -3.53 15.65 -2.06
CA PHE A 173 -2.32 16.39 -1.70
C PHE A 173 -2.43 17.88 -2.01
N GLY A 174 -1.75 18.71 -1.22
CA GLY A 174 -1.74 20.16 -1.41
C GLY A 174 -1.17 20.58 -2.77
N ILE A 175 -0.19 19.82 -3.27
CA ILE A 175 0.49 20.10 -4.55
C ILE A 175 -0.37 19.84 -5.79
N CYS A 176 -1.51 19.15 -5.69
CA CYS A 176 -2.26 18.68 -6.87
C CYS A 176 -2.58 19.79 -7.88
N LYS A 177 -2.99 20.97 -7.39
CA LYS A 177 -3.26 22.15 -8.24
C LYS A 177 -2.02 22.65 -8.97
N THR A 178 -0.87 22.65 -8.30
CA THR A 178 0.41 23.08 -8.87
C THR A 178 0.92 22.05 -9.89
N GLN A 179 0.84 20.76 -9.57
CA GLN A 179 1.19 19.69 -10.50
C GLN A 179 0.32 19.75 -11.75
N ALA A 180 -1.00 19.91 -11.61
CA ALA A 180 -1.90 20.03 -12.75
C ALA A 180 -1.52 21.21 -13.68
N LYS A 181 -1.30 22.39 -13.10
CA LYS A 181 -0.87 23.59 -13.85
C LYS A 181 0.48 23.43 -14.55
N THR A 182 1.40 22.66 -13.97
CA THR A 182 2.76 22.44 -14.51
C THR A 182 2.85 21.18 -15.39
N GLY A 183 1.71 20.65 -15.87
CA GLY A 183 1.67 19.51 -16.79
C GLY A 183 1.89 18.15 -16.12
N GLY A 184 1.81 18.07 -14.79
CA GLY A 184 1.88 16.82 -14.03
C GLY A 184 0.83 15.79 -14.47
N CYS A 185 -0.40 16.23 -14.79
CA CYS A 185 -1.46 15.34 -15.31
C CYS A 185 -1.01 14.57 -16.57
N GLY A 186 -0.28 15.22 -17.48
CA GLY A 186 0.21 14.56 -18.71
C GLY A 186 1.45 13.70 -18.48
N ARG A 187 2.33 14.08 -17.54
CA ARG A 187 3.57 13.35 -17.23
C ARG A 187 3.34 12.05 -16.47
N SER A 188 2.31 11.99 -15.64
CA SER A 188 2.03 10.82 -14.79
C SER A 188 0.53 10.58 -14.64
N PRO A 189 -0.21 10.36 -15.75
CA PRO A 189 -1.67 10.36 -15.75
C PRO A 189 -2.27 9.31 -14.80
N GLY A 190 -1.71 8.09 -14.77
CA GLY A 190 -2.21 7.03 -13.89
C GLY A 190 -2.14 7.38 -12.41
N TRP A 191 -1.04 8.02 -11.97
CA TRP A 191 -0.88 8.47 -10.59
C TRP A 191 -1.79 9.67 -10.29
N MET A 192 -1.83 10.64 -11.21
CA MET A 192 -2.59 11.88 -11.03
C MET A 192 -4.10 11.66 -11.01
N ILE A 193 -4.63 10.70 -11.79
CA ILE A 193 -6.06 10.35 -11.77
C ILE A 193 -6.51 9.93 -10.36
N VAL A 194 -5.70 9.15 -9.65
CA VAL A 194 -6.07 8.58 -8.35
C VAL A 194 -5.82 9.55 -7.19
N HIS A 195 -4.75 10.33 -7.27
CA HIS A 195 -4.28 11.15 -6.16
C HIS A 195 -4.59 12.65 -6.28
N CYS A 196 -4.83 13.13 -7.50
CA CYS A 196 -5.11 14.53 -7.82
C CYS A 196 -6.30 14.63 -8.78
N CYS A 197 -7.36 13.89 -8.44
CA CYS A 197 -8.46 13.64 -9.36
C CYS A 197 -9.13 14.94 -9.79
N GLU A 198 -9.52 15.79 -8.83
CA GLU A 198 -10.21 17.07 -9.10
C GLU A 198 -9.35 18.01 -9.93
N SER A 199 -8.08 18.19 -9.54
CA SER A 199 -7.15 19.07 -10.25
C SER A 199 -6.89 18.62 -11.69
N CYS A 200 -6.87 17.31 -11.94
CA CYS A 200 -6.60 16.76 -13.28
C CYS A 200 -7.85 16.42 -14.10
N ASP A 201 -9.05 16.52 -13.53
CA ASP A 201 -10.29 16.16 -14.22
C ASP A 201 -10.48 16.93 -15.55
N PRO A 202 -10.25 18.25 -15.64
CA PRO A 202 -10.37 18.98 -16.90
C PRO A 202 -9.42 18.52 -18.01
N HIS A 203 -8.34 17.80 -17.66
CA HIS A 203 -7.30 17.35 -18.57
C HIS A 203 -7.42 15.87 -18.94
N LEU A 204 -7.83 15.04 -17.99
CA LEU A 204 -7.80 13.58 -18.11
C LEU A 204 -9.19 12.94 -18.04
N ASN A 205 -10.24 13.71 -17.73
CA ASN A 205 -11.54 13.15 -17.35
C ASN A 205 -11.40 12.20 -16.15
N SER A 206 -10.57 12.60 -15.17
CA SER A 206 -10.20 11.81 -14.00
C SER A 206 -11.41 11.32 -13.20
N SER A 207 -12.48 12.09 -13.11
CA SER A 207 -13.72 11.72 -12.42
C SER A 207 -14.40 10.48 -13.02
N VAL A 208 -14.19 10.23 -14.32
CA VAL A 208 -14.64 9.00 -15.00
C VAL A 208 -13.60 7.89 -14.85
N LEU A 209 -12.31 8.24 -14.92
CA LEU A 209 -11.20 7.28 -14.84
C LEU A 209 -10.81 6.90 -13.40
N ILE A 210 -11.43 7.49 -12.39
CA ILE A 210 -11.24 7.07 -11.00
C ILE A 210 -11.77 5.64 -10.80
N ASP A 211 -12.79 5.26 -11.58
CA ASP A 211 -13.32 3.90 -11.63
C ASP A 211 -12.31 2.96 -12.32
N PRO A 212 -11.73 1.98 -11.59
CA PRO A 212 -10.75 1.06 -12.15
C PRO A 212 -11.31 0.22 -13.30
N LYS A 213 -12.62 -0.04 -13.37
CA LYS A 213 -13.23 -0.79 -14.48
C LYS A 213 -13.17 -0.03 -15.79
N LYS A 214 -13.24 1.30 -15.74
CA LYS A 214 -13.10 2.17 -16.92
C LYS A 214 -11.64 2.42 -17.22
N ARG A 215 -10.85 2.80 -16.22
CA ARG A 215 -9.43 3.12 -16.34
C ARG A 215 -8.58 1.94 -16.78
N CYS A 216 -8.86 0.73 -16.31
CA CYS A 216 -8.11 -0.47 -16.66
C CYS A 216 -8.78 -1.28 -17.78
N SER A 217 -9.77 -0.70 -18.48
CA SER A 217 -10.40 -1.37 -19.62
C SER A 217 -9.44 -1.46 -20.81
N LYS A 218 -9.56 -2.52 -21.61
CA LYS A 218 -8.73 -2.71 -22.82
C LYS A 218 -8.95 -1.57 -23.80
N GLU A 219 -10.19 -1.10 -23.90
CA GLU A 219 -10.60 0.00 -24.78
C GLU A 219 -9.93 1.31 -24.37
N HIS A 220 -9.91 1.63 -23.08
CA HIS A 220 -9.27 2.84 -22.56
C HIS A 220 -7.75 2.78 -22.68
N LEU A 221 -7.14 1.67 -22.26
CA LEU A 221 -5.70 1.47 -22.29
C LEU A 221 -5.17 1.22 -23.72
N LYS A 222 -6.06 1.04 -24.70
CA LYS A 222 -5.74 0.63 -26.06
C LYS A 222 -4.79 -0.57 -26.07
N THR A 223 -5.00 -1.48 -25.12
CA THR A 223 -4.11 -2.62 -24.93
C THR A 223 -4.19 -3.49 -26.18
N PRO A 224 -3.06 -3.78 -26.84
CA PRO A 224 -3.06 -4.66 -28.00
C PRO A 224 -3.50 -6.06 -27.60
N GLU A 225 -3.76 -6.91 -28.60
CA GLU A 225 -3.93 -8.33 -28.33
C GLU A 225 -2.71 -8.90 -27.60
N ASN A 226 -2.91 -10.03 -26.91
CA ASN A 226 -1.85 -10.70 -26.16
C ASN A 226 -0.62 -10.89 -27.06
N VAL A 227 0.52 -10.33 -26.61
CA VAL A 227 1.80 -10.42 -27.32
C VAL A 227 2.21 -11.88 -27.50
N TRP A 228 1.90 -12.71 -26.52
CA TRP A 228 2.18 -14.14 -26.51
C TRP A 228 0.95 -14.95 -26.90
N LYS A 229 1.14 -15.90 -27.82
CA LYS A 229 0.16 -16.94 -28.17
C LYS A 229 0.54 -18.28 -27.53
N PRO A 230 -0.40 -19.22 -27.41
CA PRO A 230 -0.08 -20.56 -26.94
C PRO A 230 1.11 -21.16 -27.69
N GLY A 231 2.12 -21.58 -26.94
CA GLY A 231 3.36 -22.15 -27.47
C GLY A 231 4.49 -21.17 -27.75
N ASP A 232 4.27 -19.85 -27.69
CA ASP A 232 5.35 -18.88 -27.98
C ASP A 232 6.47 -18.92 -26.94
N LEU A 233 6.15 -19.11 -25.65
CA LEU A 233 7.18 -19.34 -24.61
C LEU A 233 7.97 -20.62 -24.92
N ASN A 234 7.30 -21.70 -25.33
CA ASN A 234 7.99 -22.93 -25.72
C ASN A 234 8.93 -22.71 -26.90
N LYS A 235 8.53 -21.90 -27.90
CA LYS A 235 9.41 -21.55 -29.03
C LYS A 235 10.61 -20.73 -28.58
N LEU A 236 10.44 -19.78 -27.65
CA LEU A 236 11.54 -18.98 -27.11
C LEU A 236 12.59 -19.89 -26.46
N PHE A 237 12.17 -20.73 -25.51
CA PHE A 237 13.10 -21.63 -24.82
C PHE A 237 13.70 -22.70 -25.75
N ALA A 238 12.92 -23.26 -26.67
CA ALA A 238 13.45 -24.19 -27.68
C ALA A 238 14.49 -23.51 -28.58
N GLY A 239 14.27 -22.23 -28.92
CA GLY A 239 15.23 -21.39 -29.61
C GLY A 239 16.54 -21.29 -28.82
N TRP A 240 16.46 -20.91 -27.55
CA TRP A 240 17.65 -20.83 -26.68
C TRP A 240 18.40 -22.16 -26.55
N ALA A 241 17.68 -23.27 -26.35
CA ALA A 241 18.26 -24.60 -26.18
C ALA A 241 19.00 -25.11 -27.44
N THR A 242 18.62 -24.61 -28.61
CA THR A 242 19.22 -24.98 -29.90
C THR A 242 20.20 -23.94 -30.45
N ASP A 243 20.38 -22.82 -29.75
CA ASP A 243 21.33 -21.78 -30.13
C ASP A 243 22.71 -22.04 -29.49
N ASP A 244 23.64 -22.56 -30.29
CA ASP A 244 24.99 -22.84 -29.83
C ASP A 244 25.77 -21.57 -29.45
N SER A 245 25.41 -20.40 -30.01
CA SER A 245 26.05 -19.13 -29.64
C SER A 245 25.75 -18.73 -28.20
N LEU A 246 24.55 -19.02 -27.70
CA LEU A 246 24.19 -18.77 -26.29
C LEU A 246 24.90 -19.74 -25.35
N LYS A 247 25.10 -21.00 -25.78
CA LYS A 247 25.91 -21.97 -25.02
C LYS A 247 27.36 -21.51 -24.91
N GLU A 248 27.97 -21.12 -26.02
CA GLU A 248 29.37 -20.67 -26.06
C GLU A 248 29.58 -19.34 -25.32
N THR A 249 28.68 -18.38 -25.52
CA THR A 249 28.85 -17.01 -25.00
C THR A 249 28.46 -16.90 -23.52
N TYR A 250 27.36 -17.54 -23.13
CA TYR A 250 26.75 -17.35 -21.80
C TYR A 250 26.73 -18.62 -20.95
N GLY A 251 27.28 -19.74 -21.44
CA GLY A 251 27.25 -21.00 -20.71
C GLY A 251 25.83 -21.49 -20.48
N LEU A 252 24.97 -21.42 -21.51
CA LEU A 252 23.60 -21.91 -21.40
C LEU A 252 23.58 -23.43 -21.15
N GLU A 253 22.88 -23.83 -20.10
CA GLU A 253 22.57 -25.22 -19.75
C GLU A 253 21.06 -25.41 -19.64
N VAL A 254 20.54 -26.50 -20.24
CA VAL A 254 19.14 -26.90 -20.09
C VAL A 254 19.05 -27.87 -18.92
N ILE A 255 18.45 -27.43 -17.82
CA ILE A 255 18.24 -28.28 -16.63
C ILE A 255 17.02 -29.19 -16.85
N SER A 256 15.92 -28.63 -17.34
CA SER A 256 14.71 -29.38 -17.70
C SER A 256 14.01 -28.77 -18.91
N SER A 257 13.28 -29.61 -19.65
CA SER A 257 12.47 -29.17 -20.79
C SER A 257 11.29 -30.13 -21.04
N PRO A 258 10.30 -29.72 -21.85
CA PRO A 258 9.19 -30.60 -22.22
C PRO A 258 9.59 -31.81 -23.07
N GLU A 259 10.76 -31.76 -23.73
CA GLU A 259 11.33 -32.86 -24.52
C GLU A 259 12.80 -33.10 -24.07
N PRO A 260 13.04 -33.67 -22.87
CA PRO A 260 14.37 -33.74 -22.23
C PRO A 260 15.48 -34.30 -23.12
N GLN A 261 15.22 -35.40 -23.81
CA GLN A 261 16.21 -36.08 -24.65
C GLN A 261 16.56 -35.25 -25.89
N LYS A 262 15.60 -34.49 -26.42
CA LYS A 262 15.79 -33.65 -27.61
C LYS A 262 16.65 -32.43 -27.31
N TYR A 263 16.45 -31.80 -26.17
CA TYR A 263 17.15 -30.56 -25.79
C TYR A 263 18.33 -30.81 -24.83
N GLY A 264 18.67 -32.06 -24.56
CA GLY A 264 19.82 -32.42 -23.73
C GLY A 264 19.69 -31.97 -22.28
N ALA A 265 18.51 -32.15 -21.69
CA ALA A 265 18.29 -31.79 -20.29
C ALA A 265 19.24 -32.54 -19.35
N THR A 266 19.88 -31.83 -18.43
CA THR A 266 20.92 -32.38 -17.55
C THR A 266 20.38 -32.96 -16.25
N TRP A 267 19.19 -32.56 -15.81
CA TRP A 267 18.58 -33.10 -14.60
C TRP A 267 18.01 -34.50 -14.84
N GLU A 268 18.49 -35.51 -14.09
CA GLU A 268 18.11 -36.91 -14.32
C GLU A 268 16.62 -37.22 -14.15
N ASN A 269 15.88 -36.37 -13.42
CA ASN A 269 14.45 -36.56 -13.18
C ASN A 269 13.56 -35.77 -14.16
N ALA A 270 14.17 -35.10 -15.15
CA ALA A 270 13.40 -34.45 -16.21
C ALA A 270 12.72 -35.51 -17.10
N THR A 271 11.40 -35.46 -17.15
CA THR A 271 10.56 -36.33 -18.00
C THR A 271 9.77 -35.53 -19.03
N ASP A 272 9.23 -36.20 -20.04
CA ASP A 272 8.38 -35.56 -21.05
C ASP A 272 7.27 -34.73 -20.40
N GLY A 273 7.15 -33.47 -20.83
CA GLY A 273 6.22 -32.50 -20.26
C GLY A 273 6.75 -31.73 -19.05
N SER A 274 8.00 -31.94 -18.62
CA SER A 274 8.64 -31.12 -17.59
C SER A 274 8.70 -29.64 -18.03
N PRO A 275 8.59 -28.68 -17.09
CA PRO A 275 8.73 -27.27 -17.43
C PRO A 275 10.14 -26.96 -17.93
N TRP A 276 10.28 -25.88 -18.69
CA TRP A 276 11.60 -25.32 -19.01
C TRP A 276 12.27 -24.77 -17.76
N VAL A 277 13.49 -25.23 -17.50
CA VAL A 277 14.44 -24.61 -16.57
C VAL A 277 15.78 -24.55 -17.28
N VAL A 278 16.30 -23.34 -17.45
CA VAL A 278 17.59 -23.08 -18.11
C VAL A 278 18.45 -22.21 -17.19
N VAL A 279 19.75 -22.40 -17.26
CA VAL A 279 20.75 -21.64 -16.49
C VAL A 279 21.76 -21.06 -17.48
N PHE A 280 22.28 -19.88 -17.18
CA PHE A 280 23.35 -19.23 -17.95
C PHE A 280 24.55 -19.02 -17.02
N ASP A 281 25.49 -19.97 -16.99
CA ASP A 281 26.56 -20.00 -15.98
C ASP A 281 27.57 -18.87 -16.14
N ASN A 282 27.75 -18.36 -17.36
CA ASN A 282 28.72 -17.31 -17.68
C ASN A 282 28.05 -15.97 -18.05
N PHE A 283 26.83 -15.75 -17.55
CA PHE A 283 26.03 -14.58 -17.96
C PHE A 283 26.63 -13.25 -17.49
N LEU A 284 27.03 -13.18 -16.21
CA LEU A 284 27.62 -12.01 -15.59
C LEU A 284 29.08 -12.25 -15.23
N THR A 285 29.91 -11.26 -15.51
CA THR A 285 31.30 -11.20 -15.06
C THR A 285 31.37 -10.69 -13.62
N ASP A 286 32.48 -10.97 -12.93
CA ASP A 286 32.72 -10.46 -11.56
C ASP A 286 32.62 -8.92 -11.49
N ASP A 287 33.05 -8.22 -12.53
CA ASP A 287 32.96 -6.75 -12.62
C ASP A 287 31.51 -6.27 -12.69
N GLU A 288 30.68 -6.95 -13.51
CA GLU A 288 29.25 -6.66 -13.60
C GLU A 288 28.53 -6.96 -12.28
N VAL A 289 28.86 -8.07 -11.62
CA VAL A 289 28.32 -8.41 -10.31
C VAL A 289 28.70 -7.37 -9.26
N ARG A 290 29.97 -6.92 -9.24
CA ARG A 290 30.41 -5.86 -8.32
C ARG A 290 29.67 -4.55 -8.55
N ASP A 291 29.45 -4.16 -9.80
CA ASP A 291 28.66 -2.98 -10.13
C ASP A 291 27.18 -3.13 -9.76
N LEU A 292 26.60 -4.32 -9.88
CA LEU A 292 25.23 -4.60 -9.42
C LEU A 292 25.10 -4.47 -7.90
N ILE A 293 26.05 -5.04 -7.14
CA ILE A 293 26.11 -4.92 -5.68
C ILE A 293 26.27 -3.45 -5.27
N ARG A 294 27.22 -2.74 -5.89
CA ARG A 294 27.42 -1.30 -5.68
C ARG A 294 26.18 -0.49 -6.02
N GLY A 295 25.47 -0.87 -7.08
CA GLY A 295 24.18 -0.28 -7.45
C GLY A 295 23.17 -0.41 -6.31
N GLY A 296 23.04 -1.60 -5.72
CA GLY A 296 22.21 -1.84 -4.55
C GLY A 296 22.63 -1.02 -3.32
N GLU A 297 23.93 -0.85 -3.09
CA GLU A 297 24.44 0.01 -2.00
C GLU A 297 24.14 1.50 -2.22
N ILE A 298 24.16 1.97 -3.46
CA ILE A 298 23.86 3.37 -3.82
C ILE A 298 22.37 3.67 -3.64
N GLU A 299 21.49 2.78 -4.10
CA GLU A 299 20.04 2.96 -3.97
C GLU A 299 19.57 2.68 -2.53
N GLY A 300 20.28 1.82 -1.81
CA GLY A 300 19.92 1.36 -0.48
C GLY A 300 19.07 0.07 -0.53
N TYR A 301 19.17 -0.71 0.55
CA TYR A 301 18.42 -1.96 0.68
C TYR A 301 17.17 -1.75 1.54
N GLU A 302 16.00 -1.90 0.93
CA GLU A 302 14.70 -1.85 1.62
C GLU A 302 14.05 -3.24 1.71
N ARG A 303 13.16 -3.44 2.69
CA ARG A 303 12.38 -4.68 2.75
C ARG A 303 11.33 -4.71 1.65
N SER A 304 11.15 -5.87 1.03
CA SER A 304 10.09 -6.09 0.06
C SER A 304 8.72 -5.77 0.63
N THR A 305 7.87 -5.21 -0.21
CA THR A 305 6.44 -5.16 0.02
C THR A 305 5.74 -6.08 -0.97
N ASP A 306 4.90 -6.98 -0.47
CA ASP A 306 3.91 -7.67 -1.28
C ASP A 306 2.69 -6.77 -1.51
N GLN A 307 1.91 -7.11 -2.53
CA GLN A 307 0.62 -6.47 -2.79
C GLN A 307 -0.43 -7.11 -1.87
N GLY A 308 -1.00 -6.31 -0.98
CA GLY A 308 -2.07 -6.68 -0.07
C GLY A 308 -3.45 -6.50 -0.69
N ALA A 309 -4.44 -6.18 0.16
CA ALA A 309 -5.81 -5.97 -0.28
C ALA A 309 -5.91 -4.81 -1.28
N THR A 310 -6.74 -4.98 -2.31
CA THR A 310 -7.07 -3.90 -3.26
C THR A 310 -8.27 -3.12 -2.75
N ASN A 311 -8.21 -1.78 -2.76
CA ASN A 311 -9.34 -0.92 -2.43
C ASN A 311 -10.30 -0.75 -3.62
N GLU A 312 -11.41 -0.03 -3.40
CA GLU A 312 -12.45 0.19 -4.42
C GLU A 312 -11.95 0.98 -5.64
N LEU A 313 -10.85 1.72 -5.49
CA LEU A 313 -10.22 2.53 -6.53
C LEU A 313 -9.15 1.76 -7.31
N GLY A 314 -8.91 0.49 -6.96
CA GLY A 314 -7.91 -0.37 -7.58
C GLY A 314 -6.48 -0.15 -7.06
N GLU A 315 -6.31 0.55 -5.94
CA GLU A 315 -5.02 0.71 -5.25
C GLU A 315 -4.77 -0.50 -4.36
N MET A 316 -3.53 -0.99 -4.36
CA MET A 316 -3.14 -2.15 -3.56
C MET A 316 -2.39 -1.69 -2.31
N GLU A 317 -2.80 -2.21 -1.15
CA GLU A 317 -2.07 -2.01 0.09
C GLU A 317 -0.64 -2.57 -0.04
N LYS A 318 0.34 -1.83 0.48
CA LYS A 318 1.71 -2.33 0.60
C LYS A 318 1.86 -3.10 1.91
N VAL A 319 2.02 -4.42 1.82
CA VAL A 319 2.24 -5.28 2.99
C VAL A 319 3.71 -5.68 3.01
N VAL A 320 4.42 -5.41 4.10
CA VAL A 320 5.82 -5.85 4.21
C VAL A 320 5.88 -7.37 4.12
N SER A 321 6.62 -7.90 3.15
CA SER A 321 6.73 -9.33 2.94
C SER A 321 7.42 -9.97 4.15
N THR A 322 6.84 -11.06 4.65
CA THR A 322 7.43 -11.88 5.71
C THR A 322 8.42 -12.91 5.16
N THR A 323 8.29 -13.25 3.87
CA THR A 323 9.05 -14.33 3.21
C THR A 323 10.05 -13.82 2.18
N ARG A 324 9.83 -12.64 1.57
CA ARG A 324 10.72 -12.07 0.56
C ARG A 324 11.56 -10.93 1.14
N THR A 325 12.86 -10.95 0.83
CA THR A 325 13.84 -9.85 1.06
C THR A 325 14.35 -9.28 -0.27
N SER A 326 13.48 -9.23 -1.28
CA SER A 326 13.72 -8.51 -2.53
C SER A 326 13.10 -7.11 -2.42
N ALA A 327 13.92 -6.06 -2.24
CA ALA A 327 13.46 -4.69 -2.45
C ALA A 327 12.73 -4.58 -3.80
N ASN A 328 11.99 -3.49 -4.00
CA ASN A 328 11.80 -2.90 -5.34
C ASN A 328 13.15 -2.86 -6.05
N ALA A 329 13.50 -3.97 -6.73
CA ALA A 329 14.81 -4.26 -7.33
C ALA A 329 15.04 -3.47 -8.62
N TRP A 330 14.40 -2.31 -8.71
CA TRP A 330 14.55 -1.39 -9.81
C TRP A 330 15.76 -0.55 -9.49
N CYS A 331 16.87 -0.96 -10.07
CA CYS A 331 17.96 -0.04 -10.22
C CYS A 331 17.44 1.13 -11.09
N THR A 332 17.31 2.32 -10.52
CA THR A 332 16.85 3.52 -11.23
C THR A 332 17.82 4.67 -11.01
N THR A 333 17.95 5.57 -11.98
CA THR A 333 18.70 6.83 -11.84
C THR A 333 20.22 6.72 -11.71
N LYS A 334 20.78 6.49 -10.51
CA LYS A 334 22.22 6.57 -10.24
C LYS A 334 22.87 5.21 -10.47
N CYS A 335 22.29 4.14 -9.95
CA CYS A 335 22.83 2.81 -10.18
C CYS A 335 22.76 2.40 -11.66
N GLU A 336 21.74 2.85 -12.42
CA GLU A 336 21.61 2.54 -13.86
C GLU A 336 22.75 3.12 -14.69
N ARG A 337 23.52 4.06 -14.13
CA ARG A 337 24.66 4.68 -14.80
C ARG A 337 25.91 3.82 -14.76
N LEU A 338 25.98 2.85 -13.83
CA LEU A 338 27.12 1.94 -13.68
C LEU A 338 27.27 1.08 -14.95
N ALA A 339 28.53 0.87 -15.36
CA ALA A 339 28.82 0.20 -16.62
C ALA A 339 28.39 -1.26 -16.59
N GLY A 340 28.64 -1.95 -15.47
CA GLY A 340 28.24 -3.34 -15.28
C GLY A 340 26.73 -3.54 -15.27
N VAL A 341 25.98 -2.62 -14.65
CA VAL A 341 24.50 -2.65 -14.67
C VAL A 341 23.98 -2.51 -16.10
N LYS A 342 24.46 -1.51 -16.86
CA LYS A 342 24.06 -1.33 -18.27
C LYS A 342 24.40 -2.54 -19.13
N SER A 343 25.56 -3.14 -18.90
CA SER A 343 25.99 -4.33 -19.62
C SER A 343 25.06 -5.51 -19.33
N ALA A 344 24.77 -5.77 -18.05
CA ALA A 344 23.83 -6.80 -17.62
C ALA A 344 22.43 -6.59 -18.23
N THR A 345 21.89 -5.37 -18.18
CA THR A 345 20.58 -5.05 -18.79
C THR A 345 20.58 -5.33 -20.29
N LYS A 346 21.61 -4.92 -21.02
CA LYS A 346 21.73 -5.19 -22.46
C LYS A 346 21.81 -6.68 -22.79
N LYS A 347 22.51 -7.47 -21.96
CA LYS A 347 22.56 -8.93 -22.12
C LYS A 347 21.20 -9.56 -21.89
N ILE A 348 20.44 -9.09 -20.90
CA ILE A 348 19.08 -9.56 -20.64
C ILE A 348 18.20 -9.27 -21.86
N GLU A 349 18.19 -8.01 -22.32
CA GLU A 349 17.45 -7.59 -23.52
C GLU A 349 17.82 -8.44 -24.74
N ALA A 350 19.11 -8.67 -24.99
CA ALA A 350 19.59 -9.46 -26.13
C ALA A 350 19.08 -10.91 -26.12
N ILE A 351 18.86 -11.51 -24.94
CA ILE A 351 18.35 -12.87 -24.80
C ILE A 351 16.82 -12.93 -24.84
N THR A 352 16.14 -11.96 -24.21
CA THR A 352 14.68 -11.99 -24.04
C THR A 352 13.90 -11.37 -25.18
N GLY A 353 14.54 -10.55 -26.03
CA GLY A 353 13.91 -9.84 -27.14
C GLY A 353 13.39 -8.46 -26.74
#